data_AF-A0A0P9M350-F1
#
_entry.id   AF-A0A0P9M350-F1
#
_cell.length_a   1.000
_cell.length_b   1.000
_cell.length_c   1.000
_cell.angle_alpha   90.00
_cell.angle_beta   90.00
_cell.angle_gamma   90.00
#
_symmetry.space_group_name_H-M   'P 1'
#
loop_
_entity.id
_entity.type
_entity.pdbx_description
1 polymer ?
#
loop_
_entity_poly.entity_id
_entity_poly.type
_entity_poly.pdbx_seq_one_letter_code
_entity_poly.pdbx_strand_id
1 'polypeptide(L)' 'KTFANATARFCVMSFTTDWRFSPARSRELVDALMAARKDVCYLEIDAPQGHDAFLIPIPRYLQAFGNYMNRISL' A
#
# COMPACT_ATOMS: atom_id res chain seq x y z
N LYS A 1 14.01 -15.56 1.68
CA LYS A 1 13.37 -14.22 1.74
C LYS A 1 11.88 -14.42 1.95
N THR A 2 11.24 -13.69 2.86
CA THR A 2 9.85 -13.91 3.30
C THR A 2 8.85 -14.07 2.15
N PHE A 3 8.96 -13.24 1.10
CA PHE A 3 8.04 -13.26 -0.04
C PHE A 3 8.56 -14.01 -1.27
N ALA A 4 9.58 -14.87 -1.16
CA ALA A 4 10.23 -15.48 -2.32
C ALA A 4 9.25 -16.21 -3.26
N ASN A 5 8.28 -16.94 -2.69
CA ASN A 5 7.33 -17.77 -3.45
C ASN A 5 6.11 -16.99 -3.97
N ALA A 6 5.95 -15.72 -3.62
CA ALA A 6 4.81 -14.95 -4.08
C ALA A 6 4.94 -14.58 -5.56
N THR A 7 3.87 -14.73 -6.32
CA THR A 7 3.83 -14.45 -7.78
C THR A 7 3.01 -13.21 -8.13
N ALA A 8 2.26 -12.65 -7.17
CA ALA A 8 1.43 -11.48 -7.38
C ALA A 8 2.27 -10.19 -7.55
N ARG A 9 1.66 -9.20 -8.21
CA ARG A 9 2.07 -7.79 -8.08
C ARG A 9 1.42 -7.20 -6.83
N PHE A 10 2.12 -6.34 -6.14
CA PHE A 10 1.70 -5.80 -4.85
C PHE A 10 1.39 -4.31 -4.93
N CYS A 11 0.33 -3.90 -4.23
CA CYS A 11 0.06 -2.50 -3.92
C CYS A 11 -0.12 -2.39 -2.41
N VAL A 12 0.72 -1.56 -1.78
CA VAL A 12 0.68 -1.28 -0.35
C VAL A 12 0.29 0.19 -0.19
N MET A 13 -0.76 0.45 0.57
CA MET A 13 -1.20 1.80 0.91
C MET A 13 -1.26 1.92 2.44
N SER A 14 -0.82 3.05 2.97
CA SER A 14 -0.80 3.33 4.41
C SER A 14 -1.28 4.76 4.68
N PHE A 15 -1.73 5.02 5.90
CA PHE A 15 -2.29 6.32 6.29
C PHE A 15 -1.46 6.94 7.42
N THR A 16 -1.10 8.21 7.30
CA THR A 16 -0.11 8.90 8.18
C THR A 16 -0.44 8.80 9.67
N THR A 17 -1.73 8.81 10.02
CA THR A 17 -2.21 8.77 11.40
C THR A 17 -2.70 7.40 11.87
N ASP A 18 -2.55 6.34 11.06
CA ASP A 18 -2.90 4.98 11.49
C ASP A 18 -1.89 4.51 12.55
N TRP A 19 -2.33 4.41 13.80
CA TRP A 19 -1.51 3.93 14.91
C TRP A 19 -1.52 2.40 15.04
N ARG A 20 -2.55 1.73 14.49
CA ARG A 20 -2.73 0.28 14.57
C ARG A 20 -1.85 -0.43 13.53
N PHE A 21 -1.84 0.10 12.32
CA PHE A 21 -1.02 -0.34 11.19
C PHE A 21 -0.17 0.82 10.66
N SER A 22 0.81 1.21 11.48
CA SER A 22 1.61 2.41 11.20
C SER A 22 2.33 2.36 9.85
N PRO A 23 2.56 3.52 9.21
CA PRO A 23 3.28 3.57 7.95
C PRO A 23 4.69 2.97 8.02
N ALA A 24 5.32 3.00 9.19
CA ALA A 24 6.60 2.33 9.43
C ALA A 24 6.51 0.81 9.20
N ARG A 25 5.44 0.15 9.68
CA ARG A 25 5.21 -1.28 9.45
C ARG A 25 4.91 -1.58 7.98
N SER A 26 4.21 -0.68 7.29
CA SER A 26 4.00 -0.80 5.84
C SER A 26 5.32 -0.68 5.07
N ARG A 27 6.24 0.20 5.48
CA ARG A 27 7.59 0.27 4.90
C ARG A 27 8.39 -1.01 5.10
N GLU A 28 8.35 -1.62 6.28
CA GLU A 28 8.99 -2.92 6.53
C GLU A 28 8.47 -4.02 5.58
N LEU A 29 7.15 -4.03 5.31
CA LEU A 29 6.54 -4.94 4.33
C LEU A 29 7.07 -4.67 2.91
N VAL A 30 7.13 -3.39 2.52
CA VAL A 30 7.64 -2.97 1.20
C VAL A 30 9.10 -3.35 1.04
N ASP A 31 9.94 -3.13 2.06
CA ASP A 31 11.35 -3.51 2.06
C ASP A 31 11.53 -5.02 1.88
N ALA A 32 10.71 -5.83 2.56
CA ALA A 32 10.72 -7.29 2.40
C ALA A 32 10.29 -7.75 1.00
N LEU A 33 9.31 -7.06 0.39
CA LEU A 33 8.87 -7.30 -1.00
C LEU A 33 9.95 -6.91 -2.01
N MET A 34 10.56 -5.73 -1.84
CA MET A 34 11.68 -5.25 -2.68
C MET A 34 12.88 -6.19 -2.57
N ALA A 35 13.25 -6.59 -1.34
CA ALA A 35 14.32 -7.55 -1.12
C ALA A 35 14.04 -8.86 -1.87
N ALA A 36 12.78 -9.31 -1.92
CA ALA A 36 12.35 -10.50 -2.67
C ALA A 36 12.18 -10.27 -4.18
N ARG A 37 12.57 -9.09 -4.72
CA ARG A 37 12.44 -8.67 -6.12
C ARG A 37 11.00 -8.78 -6.64
N LYS A 38 10.02 -8.38 -5.82
CA LYS A 38 8.61 -8.31 -6.22
C LYS A 38 8.28 -6.94 -6.80
N ASP A 39 7.38 -6.90 -7.78
CA ASP A 39 6.78 -5.66 -8.25
C ASP A 39 5.84 -5.14 -7.16
N VAL A 40 6.22 -4.03 -6.54
CA VAL A 40 5.49 -3.41 -5.43
C VAL A 40 5.35 -1.92 -5.68
N CYS A 41 4.11 -1.44 -5.61
CA CYS A 41 3.77 -0.01 -5.55
C CYS A 41 3.45 0.36 -4.10
N TYR A 42 4.03 1.45 -3.60
CA TYR A 42 3.78 1.95 -2.26
C TYR A 42 3.31 3.41 -2.28
N LEU A 43 2.28 3.70 -1.49
CA LEU A 43 1.84 5.07 -1.21
C LEU A 43 1.51 5.25 0.27
N GLU A 44 2.03 6.33 0.85
CA GLU A 44 1.59 6.85 2.14
C GLU A 44 0.63 8.03 1.88
N ILE A 45 -0.55 7.96 2.48
CA ILE A 45 -1.65 8.91 2.27
C ILE A 45 -1.82 9.71 3.54
N ASP A 46 -1.75 11.03 3.42
CA ASP A 46 -2.10 11.89 4.54
C ASP A 46 -3.60 11.85 4.80
N ALA A 47 -3.99 11.40 5.99
CA ALA A 47 -5.37 11.22 6.38
C ALA A 47 -5.49 11.31 7.91
N PRO A 48 -6.33 12.20 8.47
CA PRO A 48 -6.52 12.32 9.91
C PRO A 48 -7.40 11.21 10.52
N GLN A 49 -8.06 10.39 9.70
CA GLN A 49 -9.00 9.35 10.14
C GLN A 49 -8.32 8.06 10.65
N GLY A 50 -6.98 8.04 10.66
CA GLY A 50 -6.20 6.89 11.10
C GLY A 50 -6.53 5.64 10.30
N HIS A 51 -6.76 4.54 11.02
CA HIS A 51 -7.03 3.25 10.41
C HIS A 51 -8.26 3.26 9.52
N ASP A 52 -9.34 3.94 9.91
CA ASP A 52 -10.60 3.90 9.17
C ASP A 52 -10.55 4.69 7.85
N ALA A 53 -9.44 5.37 7.56
CA ALA A 53 -9.24 6.16 6.34
C ALA A 53 -9.48 5.36 5.05
N PHE A 54 -9.27 4.04 5.03
CA PHE A 54 -9.54 3.20 3.85
C PHE A 54 -11.04 3.07 3.51
N LEU A 55 -11.94 3.38 4.46
CA LEU A 55 -13.39 3.41 4.27
C LEU A 55 -13.89 4.79 3.83
N ILE A 56 -13.04 5.81 3.88
CA ILE A 56 -13.40 7.19 3.58
C ILE A 56 -13.05 7.51 2.13
N PRO A 57 -13.90 8.24 1.38
CA PRO A 57 -13.64 8.57 -0.03
C PRO A 57 -12.59 9.69 -0.16
N ILE A 58 -11.38 9.44 0.31
CA ILE A 58 -10.24 10.36 0.22
C ILE A 58 -9.81 10.42 -1.25
N PRO A 59 -9.85 11.59 -1.93
CA PRO A 59 -9.60 11.67 -3.37
C PRO A 59 -8.24 11.12 -3.78
N ARG A 60 -7.19 11.41 -2.99
CA ARG A 60 -5.83 10.93 -3.24
C ARG A 60 -5.71 9.41 -3.17
N TYR A 61 -6.38 8.80 -2.19
CA TYR A 61 -6.44 7.34 -2.01
C TYR A 61 -7.14 6.68 -3.21
N LEU A 62 -8.37 7.12 -3.51
CA LEU A 62 -9.18 6.54 -4.57
C LEU A 62 -8.55 6.70 -5.95
N GLN A 63 -7.91 7.84 -6.22
CA GLN A 63 -7.18 8.06 -7.48
C GLN A 63 -6.01 7.09 -7.62
N ALA A 64 -5.18 6.95 -6.58
CA ALA A 64 -4.04 6.05 -6.62
C ALA A 64 -4.48 4.58 -6.75
N PHE A 65 -5.52 4.19 -6.02
CA PHE A 65 -6.08 2.85 -6.07
C PHE A 65 -6.66 2.54 -7.45
N GLY A 66 -7.48 3.44 -7.99
CA GLY A 66 -8.04 3.32 -9.34
C GLY A 66 -6.95 3.21 -10.41
N ASN A 67 -5.90 4.02 -10.33
CA ASN A 67 -4.76 3.95 -11.26
C ASN A 67 -4.04 2.60 -11.20
N TYR A 68 -3.83 2.04 -10.00
CA TYR A 68 -3.26 0.71 -9.86
C TYR A 68 -4.16 -0.37 -10.47
N MET A 69 -5.47 -0.33 -10.19
CA MET A 69 -6.42 -1.29 -10.74
C MET A 69 -6.53 -1.22 -12.26
N ASN A 70 -6.53 -0.02 -12.85
CA ASN A 70 -6.52 0.17 -14.31
C ASN A 70 -5.26 -0.43 -14.97
N ARG A 71 -4.11 -0.42 -14.28
CA ARG A 71 -2.88 -1.11 -14.74
C ARG A 71 -2.97 -2.64 -14.64
N ILE A 72 -3.93 -3.19 -13.89
CA ILE A 72 -4.17 -4.64 -13.84
C ILE A 72 -5.04 -5.10 -15.01
N SER A 73 -6.02 -4.28 -15.42
CA SER A 73 -6.93 -4.62 -16.51
C SER A 73 -6.35 -4.47 -17.93
N LEU A 74 -5.19 -3.83 -18.06
CA LEU A 74 -4.44 -3.67 -19.31
C LEU A 74 -3.38 -4.77 -19.44
#